data_AF-A0A7K2F451-F1
#
_entry.id   AF-A0A7K2F451-F1
#
_cell.length_a   1.000
_cell.length_b   1.000
_cell.length_c   1.000
_cell.angle_alpha   90.00
_cell.angle_beta   90.00
_cell.angle_gamma   90.00
#
_symmetry.space_group_name_H-M   'P 1'
#
loop_
_entity.id
_entity.type
_entity.pdbx_description
1 polymer ?
#
loop_
_entity_poly.entity_id
_entity_poly.type
_entity_poly.pdbx_seq_one_letter_code
_entity_poly.pdbx_strand_id
1 'polypeptide(L)'
;MATAPISGTNAAPVRGRSTRQRAAVAAALDEVDEFRSAQDLHDVLKHRGDSVGLTTVYRTLQSLADAGEVDVLRTTDGEAVYRRCSTGDHHHHLVCRVCGKAVEVEGPAVEQWAETIASQHGYVNVAHTVEIFGTCSDCAGAKDRAASED
;
A
#
# COMPACT_ATOMS: atom_id res chain seq x y z
N MET A 1 -48.38 -19.78 7.72
CA MET A 1 -47.29 -18.87 7.32
C MET A 1 -46.00 -19.70 7.31
N ALA A 2 -45.59 -20.17 6.14
CA ALA A 2 -44.41 -21.02 5.98
C ALA A 2 -43.20 -20.16 5.59
N THR A 3 -42.19 -20.11 6.45
CA THR A 3 -40.90 -19.46 6.20
C THR A 3 -40.03 -20.42 5.39
N ALA A 4 -39.63 -20.02 4.19
CA ALA A 4 -38.65 -20.73 3.37
C ALA A 4 -37.22 -20.42 3.86
N PRO A 5 -36.27 -21.38 3.82
CA PRO A 5 -34.88 -21.09 4.09
C PRO A 5 -34.20 -20.50 2.84
N ILE A 6 -33.51 -19.39 3.01
CA ILE A 6 -32.59 -18.84 2.01
C ILE A 6 -31.29 -19.65 2.04
N SER A 7 -31.12 -20.55 1.08
CA SER A 7 -29.83 -21.21 0.81
C SER A 7 -28.85 -20.20 0.21
N GLY A 8 -28.03 -19.59 1.06
CA GLY A 8 -26.84 -18.87 0.64
C GLY A 8 -25.73 -19.86 0.30
N THR A 9 -25.56 -20.15 -0.99
CA THR A 9 -24.45 -20.98 -1.48
C THR A 9 -23.16 -20.18 -1.40
N ASN A 10 -22.43 -20.30 -0.29
CA ASN A 10 -21.07 -19.78 -0.19
C ASN A 10 -20.13 -20.75 -0.91
N ALA A 11 -20.02 -20.61 -2.23
CA ALA A 11 -19.16 -21.44 -3.06
C ALA A 11 -17.69 -21.17 -2.71
N ALA A 12 -16.96 -22.23 -2.33
CA ALA A 12 -15.53 -22.16 -2.08
C ALA A 12 -14.78 -21.59 -3.31
N PRO A 13 -13.73 -20.78 -3.11
CA PRO A 13 -13.04 -20.13 -4.21
C PRO A 13 -12.38 -21.16 -5.14
N VAL A 14 -12.70 -21.08 -6.44
CA VAL A 14 -12.03 -21.84 -7.50
C VAL A 14 -10.55 -21.45 -7.51
N ARG A 15 -9.65 -22.41 -7.25
CA ARG A 15 -8.20 -22.19 -7.08
C ARG A 15 -7.56 -21.33 -8.19
N GLY A 16 -8.03 -21.45 -9.45
CA GLY A 16 -7.54 -20.66 -10.59
C GLY A 16 -8.16 -19.26 -10.77
N ARG A 17 -9.22 -18.90 -10.03
CA ARG A 17 -9.77 -17.54 -10.02
C ARG A 17 -8.96 -16.65 -9.08
N SER A 18 -8.63 -17.18 -7.90
CA SER A 18 -7.85 -16.46 -6.89
C SER A 18 -6.45 -16.09 -7.40
N THR A 19 -5.80 -16.97 -8.16
CA THR A 19 -4.47 -16.71 -8.72
C THR A 19 -4.50 -15.61 -9.79
N ARG A 20 -5.52 -15.60 -10.66
CA ARG A 20 -5.72 -14.53 -11.66
C ARG A 20 -6.01 -13.18 -11.02
N GLN A 21 -6.85 -13.15 -9.99
CA GLN A 21 -7.15 -11.91 -9.26
C GLN A 21 -5.91 -11.38 -8.53
N ARG A 22 -5.10 -12.27 -7.92
CA ARG A 22 -3.81 -11.88 -7.34
C ARG A 22 -2.88 -11.27 -8.39
N ALA A 23 -2.74 -11.94 -9.54
CA ALA A 23 -1.89 -11.45 -10.62
C ALA A 23 -2.35 -10.09 -11.17
N ALA A 24 -3.67 -9.87 -11.29
CA ALA A 24 -4.21 -8.59 -11.74
C ALA A 24 -3.88 -7.46 -10.75
N VAL A 25 -4.06 -7.67 -9.45
CA VAL A 25 -3.72 -6.68 -8.41
C VAL A 25 -2.21 -6.39 -8.40
N ALA A 26 -1.37 -7.42 -8.52
CA ALA A 26 0.08 -7.25 -8.60
C ALA A 26 0.48 -6.42 -9.83
N ALA A 27 -0.08 -6.74 -11.00
CA ALA A 27 0.15 -5.97 -12.23
C ALA A 27 -0.41 -4.53 -12.15
N ALA A 28 -1.42 -4.27 -11.32
CA ALA A 28 -1.89 -2.92 -11.07
C ALA A 28 -0.88 -2.09 -10.25
N LEU A 29 -0.19 -2.73 -9.30
CA LEU A 29 0.88 -2.11 -8.53
C LEU A 29 2.15 -1.88 -9.35
N ASP A 30 2.48 -2.77 -10.29
CA ASP A 30 3.66 -2.63 -11.16
C ASP A 30 3.57 -1.41 -12.12
N GLU A 31 2.38 -0.81 -12.29
CA GLU A 31 2.15 0.32 -13.21
C GLU A 31 2.19 1.70 -12.54
N VAL A 32 2.35 1.74 -11.21
CA VAL A 32 2.30 2.98 -10.43
C VAL A 32 3.54 3.11 -9.56
N ASP A 33 4.16 4.29 -9.62
CA ASP A 33 5.31 4.64 -8.76
C ASP A 33 4.86 5.34 -7.47
N GLU A 34 3.56 5.58 -7.30
CA GLU A 34 3.00 6.19 -6.10
C GLU A 34 2.46 5.14 -5.14
N PHE A 35 2.43 5.47 -3.85
CA PHE A 35 1.58 4.75 -2.90
C PHE A 35 0.11 4.96 -3.27
N ARG A 36 -0.64 3.86 -3.42
CA ARG A 36 -2.07 3.89 -3.81
C ARG A 36 -2.92 3.21 -2.74
N SER A 37 -4.11 3.75 -2.49
CA SER A 37 -5.09 3.06 -1.66
C SER A 37 -5.62 1.80 -2.36
N ALA A 38 -6.25 0.91 -1.60
CA ALA A 38 -6.97 -0.21 -2.21
C ALA A 38 -8.12 0.27 -3.12
N GLN A 39 -8.71 1.43 -2.83
CA GLN A 39 -9.76 2.03 -3.65
C GLN A 39 -9.18 2.52 -4.99
N ASP A 40 -8.05 3.21 -4.96
CA ASP A 40 -7.32 3.65 -6.16
C ASP A 40 -6.98 2.46 -7.07
N LEU A 41 -6.42 1.39 -6.49
CA LEU A 41 -6.05 0.19 -7.26
C LEU A 41 -7.28 -0.54 -7.82
N HIS A 42 -8.38 -0.58 -7.06
CA HIS A 42 -9.64 -1.11 -7.55
C HIS A 42 -10.16 -0.31 -8.76
N ASP A 43 -10.02 1.01 -8.74
CA ASP A 43 -10.45 1.86 -9.85
C ASP A 43 -9.56 1.68 -11.09
N VAL A 44 -8.25 1.48 -10.91
CA VAL A 44 -7.32 1.07 -11.98
C VAL A 44 -7.77 -0.26 -12.61
N LEU A 45 -8.03 -1.28 -11.79
CA LEU A 45 -8.49 -2.59 -12.28
C LEU A 45 -9.82 -2.50 -13.03
N LYS A 46 -10.77 -1.71 -12.50
CA LYS A 46 -12.06 -1.48 -13.15
C LYS A 46 -11.88 -0.80 -14.52
N HIS A 47 -10.96 0.14 -14.64
CA HIS A 47 -10.66 0.81 -15.92
C HIS A 47 -10.09 -0.16 -16.96
N ARG A 48 -9.34 -1.19 -16.53
CA ARG A 48 -8.86 -2.28 -17.40
C ARG A 48 -9.94 -3.30 -17.80
N GLY A 49 -11.12 -3.21 -17.19
CA GLY A 49 -12.20 -4.18 -17.39
C GLY A 49 -12.07 -5.44 -16.53
N ASP A 50 -11.18 -5.44 -15.53
CA ASP A 50 -11.02 -6.56 -14.62
C ASP A 50 -12.21 -6.64 -13.64
N SER A 51 -12.81 -7.84 -13.53
CA SER A 51 -13.90 -8.10 -12.59
C SER A 51 -13.35 -8.56 -11.24
N VAL A 52 -12.76 -7.62 -10.49
CA VAL A 52 -12.26 -7.84 -9.13
C VAL A 52 -12.98 -6.91 -8.17
N GLY A 53 -13.69 -7.46 -7.20
CA GLY A 53 -14.38 -6.65 -6.18
C GLY A 53 -13.39 -6.02 -5.20
N LEU A 54 -13.70 -4.84 -4.68
CA LEU A 54 -12.87 -4.10 -3.72
C LEU A 54 -12.43 -4.94 -2.51
N THR A 55 -13.32 -5.75 -1.92
CA THR A 55 -12.95 -6.67 -0.81
C THR A 55 -11.87 -7.67 -1.21
N THR A 56 -11.88 -8.15 -2.46
CA THR A 56 -10.82 -9.02 -2.98
C THR A 56 -9.52 -8.26 -3.13
N VAL A 57 -9.55 -7.02 -3.63
CA VAL A 57 -8.38 -6.14 -3.71
C VAL A 57 -7.73 -5.97 -2.34
N TYR A 58 -8.49 -5.59 -1.32
CA TYR A 58 -7.99 -5.47 0.06
C TYR A 58 -7.33 -6.76 0.58
N ARG A 59 -8.01 -7.91 0.43
CA ARG A 59 -7.46 -9.19 0.91
C ARG A 59 -6.20 -9.59 0.16
N THR A 60 -6.13 -9.32 -1.13
CA THR A 60 -4.96 -9.59 -1.95
C THR A 60 -3.80 -8.69 -1.55
N LEU A 61 -4.03 -7.39 -1.34
CA LEU A 61 -3.02 -6.44 -0.89
C LEU A 61 -2.48 -6.82 0.49
N GLN A 62 -3.34 -7.18 1.44
CA GLN A 62 -2.91 -7.65 2.74
C GLN A 62 -2.04 -8.92 2.61
N SER A 63 -2.46 -9.87 1.78
CA SER A 63 -1.68 -11.09 1.53
C SER A 63 -0.35 -10.85 0.81
N LEU A 64 -0.24 -9.80 0.00
CA LEU A 64 1.02 -9.39 -0.61
C LEU A 64 1.93 -8.74 0.45
N ALA A 65 1.36 -7.90 1.32
CA ALA A 65 2.09 -7.23 2.39
C ALA A 65 2.63 -8.22 3.42
N ASP A 66 1.79 -9.18 3.85
CA ASP A 66 2.19 -10.25 4.76
C ASP A 66 3.31 -11.14 4.19
N ALA A 67 3.43 -11.19 2.84
CA ALA A 67 4.48 -11.91 2.13
C ALA A 67 5.73 -11.06 1.85
N GLY A 68 5.73 -9.77 2.21
CA GLY A 68 6.81 -8.83 1.89
C GLY A 68 6.92 -8.48 0.41
N GLU A 69 5.86 -8.69 -0.38
CA GLU A 69 5.85 -8.39 -1.82
C GLU A 69 5.42 -6.95 -2.15
N VAL A 70 4.87 -6.24 -1.15
CA VAL A 70 4.47 -4.82 -1.22
C VAL A 70 4.65 -4.19 0.15
N ASP A 71 4.98 -2.92 0.15
CA ASP A 71 5.06 -2.10 1.36
C ASP A 71 3.73 -1.43 1.65
N VAL A 72 3.49 -1.20 2.95
CA VAL A 72 2.24 -0.62 3.45
C VAL A 72 2.54 0.55 4.36
N LEU A 73 1.99 1.71 4.01
CA LEU A 73 2.05 2.90 4.85
C LEU A 73 0.66 3.26 5.36
N ARG A 74 0.67 4.01 6.47
CA ARG A 74 -0.53 4.70 6.96
C ARG A 74 -0.40 6.18 6.68
N THR A 75 -1.34 6.71 5.91
CA THR A 75 -1.49 8.14 5.68
C THR A 75 -1.92 8.85 6.97
N THR A 76 -1.92 10.18 6.98
CA THR A 76 -2.27 10.98 8.16
C THR A 76 -3.72 10.82 8.63
N ASP A 77 -4.62 10.41 7.74
CA ASP A 77 -6.02 10.06 8.02
C ASP A 77 -6.22 8.58 8.37
N GLY A 78 -5.14 7.79 8.41
CA GLY A 78 -5.14 6.38 8.82
C GLY A 78 -5.43 5.38 7.71
N GLU A 79 -5.62 5.84 6.46
CA GLU A 79 -5.79 4.96 5.32
C GLU A 79 -4.52 4.13 5.05
N ALA A 80 -4.71 2.86 4.70
CA ALA A 80 -3.61 2.02 4.22
C ALA A 80 -3.36 2.30 2.75
N VAL A 81 -2.12 2.64 2.42
CA VAL A 81 -1.66 2.79 1.04
C VAL A 81 -0.53 1.82 0.78
N TYR A 82 -0.47 1.34 -0.46
CA TYR A 82 0.36 0.21 -0.87
C TYR A 82 1.26 0.62 -2.03
N ARG A 83 2.49 0.11 -2.03
CA ARG A 83 3.41 0.25 -3.15
C ARG A 83 4.20 -1.04 -3.32
N ARG A 84 4.53 -1.37 -4.56
CA ARG A 84 5.57 -2.34 -4.86
C ARG A 84 6.90 -1.62 -5.02
N CYS A 85 7.85 -1.96 -4.18
CA CYS A 85 9.19 -1.39 -4.22
C CYS A 85 10.11 -2.20 -5.15
N SER A 86 11.13 -1.53 -5.66
CA SER A 86 12.04 -2.04 -6.69
C SER A 86 13.11 -2.97 -6.12
N THR A 87 13.44 -2.79 -4.84
CA THR A 87 14.48 -3.56 -4.14
C THR A 87 13.87 -4.51 -3.11
N GLY A 88 14.52 -5.64 -2.88
CA GLY A 88 14.21 -6.54 -1.76
C GLY A 88 15.05 -6.24 -0.51
N ASP A 89 15.91 -5.23 -0.58
CA ASP A 89 16.74 -4.78 0.54
C ASP A 89 15.90 -3.94 1.51
N HIS A 90 16.32 -3.87 2.77
CA HIS A 90 15.63 -3.04 3.77
C HIS A 90 15.79 -1.56 3.45
N HIS A 91 14.67 -0.87 3.21
CA HIS A 91 14.61 0.54 2.86
C HIS A 91 13.41 1.22 3.54
N HIS A 92 13.38 2.54 3.47
CA HIS A 92 12.30 3.39 3.97
C HIS A 92 11.78 4.28 2.85
N HIS A 93 10.76 5.09 3.14
CA HIS A 93 10.16 5.96 2.13
C HIS A 93 10.18 7.44 2.49
N LEU A 94 10.44 8.27 1.49
CA LEU A 94 10.07 9.68 1.47
C LEU A 94 8.83 9.87 0.59
N VAL A 95 7.69 10.18 1.19
CA VAL A 95 6.36 10.16 0.55
C VAL A 95 5.74 11.54 0.48
N CYS A 96 5.24 11.92 -0.70
CA CYS A 96 4.41 13.10 -0.88
C CYS A 96 3.00 12.85 -0.35
N ARG A 97 2.55 13.64 0.62
CA ARG A 97 1.20 13.56 1.19
C ARG A 97 0.07 13.90 0.22
N VAL A 98 0.39 14.53 -0.92
CA VAL A 98 -0.61 15.03 -1.88
C VAL A 98 -0.85 14.03 -3.02
N CYS A 99 0.23 13.54 -3.64
CA CYS A 99 0.10 12.66 -4.80
C CYS A 99 0.55 11.22 -4.55
N GLY A 100 1.11 10.91 -3.37
CA GLY A 100 1.62 9.57 -3.06
C GLY A 100 2.97 9.23 -3.69
N LYS A 101 3.55 10.12 -4.52
CA LYS A 101 4.91 9.96 -5.07
C LYS A 101 5.89 9.68 -3.95
N ALA A 102 6.67 8.61 -4.10
CA ALA A 102 7.64 8.21 -3.09
C ALA A 102 9.01 7.90 -3.68
N VAL A 103 10.02 8.03 -2.83
CA VAL A 103 11.42 7.69 -3.10
C VAL A 103 11.86 6.67 -2.05
N GLU A 104 12.45 5.56 -2.50
CA GLU A 104 13.12 4.59 -1.64
C GLU A 104 14.40 5.23 -1.07
N VAL A 105 14.57 5.18 0.25
CA VAL A 105 15.72 5.78 0.95
C VAL A 105 16.33 4.79 1.93
N GLU A 106 17.66 4.79 1.99
CA GLU A 106 18.42 4.05 3.00
C GLU A 106 18.99 5.02 4.03
N GLY A 107 19.10 4.56 5.28
CA GLY A 107 19.64 5.37 6.37
C GLY A 107 20.48 4.56 7.34
N PRO A 108 21.73 4.16 6.99
CA PRO A 108 22.56 3.31 7.86
C PRO A 108 22.73 3.84 9.29
N ALA A 109 22.77 5.17 9.45
CA ALA A 109 22.83 5.81 10.78
C ALA A 109 21.53 5.65 11.59
N VAL A 110 20.36 5.66 10.93
CA VAL A 110 19.05 5.44 11.56
C VAL A 110 18.93 3.98 12.00
N GLU A 111 19.36 3.05 11.14
CA GLU A 111 19.41 1.62 11.46
C GLU A 111 20.26 1.34 12.69
N GLN A 112 21.49 1.88 12.70
CA GLN A 112 22.41 1.69 13.82
C GLN A 112 21.88 2.31 15.12
N TRP A 113 21.23 3.47 15.04
CA TRP A 113 20.63 4.13 16.18
C TRP A 113 19.48 3.29 16.78
N ALA A 114 18.58 2.78 15.94
CA ALA A 114 17.44 1.96 16.39
C ALA A 114 17.90 0.70 17.13
N GLU A 115 18.87 -0.03 16.56
CA GLU A 115 19.45 -1.22 17.19
C GLU A 115 20.15 -0.89 18.52
N THR A 116 20.92 0.21 18.54
CA THR A 116 21.63 0.66 19.75
C THR A 116 20.66 0.96 20.89
N ILE A 117 19.59 1.70 20.62
CA ILE A 117 18.58 2.04 21.63
C ILE A 117 17.90 0.78 22.15
N ALA A 118 17.48 -0.12 21.26
CA ALA A 118 16.82 -1.35 21.69
C ALA A 118 17.72 -2.23 22.57
N SER A 119 19.00 -2.37 22.17
CA SER A 119 20.01 -3.11 22.93
C SER A 119 20.25 -2.51 24.32
N GLN A 120 20.41 -1.18 24.41
CA GLN A 120 20.62 -0.47 25.69
C GLN A 120 19.50 -0.69 26.70
N HIS A 121 18.28 -0.92 26.22
CA HIS A 121 17.11 -1.15 27.06
C HIS A 121 16.73 -2.63 27.20
N GLY A 122 17.51 -3.55 26.64
CA GLY A 122 17.28 -5.00 26.76
C GLY A 122 16.06 -5.51 25.97
N TYR A 123 15.68 -4.83 24.90
CA TYR A 123 14.60 -5.28 24.01
C TYR A 123 15.11 -6.37 23.05
N VAL A 124 14.24 -7.31 22.68
CA VAL A 124 14.51 -8.41 21.74
C VAL A 124 13.41 -8.46 20.68
N ASN A 125 13.69 -9.09 19.53
CA ASN A 125 12.78 -9.13 18.37
C ASN A 125 12.36 -7.71 17.93
N VAL A 126 13.36 -6.84 17.79
CA VAL A 126 13.17 -5.44 17.45
C VAL A 126 12.68 -5.33 16.02
N ALA A 127 11.67 -4.49 15.83
CA ALA A 127 11.25 -4.00 14.54
C ALA A 127 11.10 -2.48 14.64
N HIS A 128 11.38 -1.77 13.55
CA HIS A 128 11.18 -0.34 13.45
C HIS A 128 10.43 0.01 12.17
N THR A 129 9.86 1.20 12.18
CA THR A 129 9.16 1.77 11.04
C THR A 129 9.63 3.21 10.93
N VAL A 130 10.16 3.59 9.77
CA VAL A 130 10.62 4.95 9.50
C VAL A 130 10.00 5.41 8.20
N GLU A 131 9.25 6.50 8.27
CA GLU A 131 8.54 7.05 7.12
C GLU A 131 8.63 8.57 7.16
N ILE A 132 9.05 9.18 6.06
CA ILE A 132 9.23 10.62 5.95
C ILE A 132 8.12 11.16 5.04
N PHE A 133 7.31 12.06 5.57
CA PHE A 133 6.20 12.64 4.81
C PHE A 133 6.43 14.12 4.51
N GLY A 134 6.26 14.50 3.25
CA GLY A 134 6.44 15.87 2.77
C GLY A 134 5.42 16.27 1.69
N THR A 135 5.72 17.33 0.95
CA THR A 135 5.02 17.71 -0.28
C THR A 135 6.07 17.87 -1.36
N CYS A 136 5.93 17.15 -2.48
CA CYS A 136 6.90 17.24 -3.57
C CYS A 136 6.83 18.61 -4.27
N SER A 137 7.88 18.96 -5.02
CA SER A 137 7.97 20.20 -5.80
C SER A 137 6.78 20.40 -6.74
N ASP A 138 6.30 19.33 -7.37
CA ASP A 138 5.22 19.37 -8.34
C ASP A 138 3.90 19.78 -7.67
N CYS A 139 3.60 19.19 -6.51
CA CYS A 139 2.40 19.52 -5.73
C CYS A 139 2.51 20.88 -5.04
N ALA A 140 3.70 21.28 -4.59
CA ALA A 140 3.92 22.61 -4.02
C ALA A 140 3.65 23.70 -5.07
N GLY A 141 4.27 23.59 -6.25
CA GLY A 141 4.09 24.56 -7.34
C GLY A 141 2.69 24.55 -7.99
N ALA A 142 1.89 23.52 -7.80
CA ALA A 142 0.48 23.51 -8.19
C ALA A 142 -0.39 24.35 -7.22
N LYS A 143 -0.10 24.28 -5.91
CA LYS A 143 -0.78 25.11 -4.90
C LYS A 143 -0.48 26.58 -5.08
N ASP A 144 0.78 26.92 -5.38
CA ASP A 144 1.20 28.32 -5.57
C ASP A 144 0.52 28.96 -6.78
N ARG A 145 0.27 28.19 -7.86
CA ARG A 145 -0.46 28.66 -9.05
C ARG A 145 -1.93 28.91 -8.75
N ALA A 146 -2.60 27.97 -8.08
CA ALA A 146 -4.00 28.13 -7.69
C ALA A 146 -4.23 29.32 -6.74
N ALA A 147 -3.27 29.63 -5.86
CA ALA A 147 -3.34 30.78 -4.97
C ALA A 147 -3.05 32.14 -5.63
N SER A 148 -2.54 32.15 -6.87
CA SER A 148 -2.22 33.38 -7.63
C SER A 148 -3.30 33.78 -8.64
N GLU A 149 -4.34 32.95 -8.80
CA GLU A 149 -5.47 33.18 -9.70
C GLU A 149 -6.74 33.66 -8.95
N ASP A 150 -6.66 33.77 -7.61
CA ASP A 150 -7.62 34.44 -6.71
C ASP A 150 -7.14 35.85 -6.33
#